data_AF-A0A349NI93-F1
#
_entry.id   AF-A0A349NI93-F1
#
_cell.length_a   1.000
_cell.length_b   1.000
_cell.length_c   1.000
_cell.angle_alpha   90.00
_cell.angle_beta   90.00
_cell.angle_gamma   90.00
#
_symmetry.space_group_name_H-M   'P 1'
#
loop_
_entity.id
_entity.type
_entity.pdbx_description
1 polymer ?
#
loop_
_entity_poly.entity_id
_entity_poly.type
_entity_poly.pdbx_seq_one_letter_code
_entity_poly.pdbx_strand_id
1 'polypeptide(L)'
;MALKQTDKILDDFEHNVTNRIAAFDNRNDFPRMEDYGVTKEALDSYLFDKQAILDSGGSERSRYTIAGFLIVLPVIVMSAYPDKDLPFGEMTILLAIGVGLLLCLVVWLLWNLSVQIRLKKIANKQLDNYIKDVLDYRI
;
A
#
# COMPACT_ATOMS: atom_id res chain seq x y z
N MET A 1 0.68 17.71 -0.94
CA MET A 1 -0.61 17.76 -1.67
C MET A 1 -1.10 16.36 -2.04
N ALA A 2 -0.29 15.29 -1.90
CA ALA A 2 -0.67 13.93 -2.28
C ALA A 2 -1.11 13.02 -1.09
N LEU A 3 -1.00 13.47 0.17
CA LEU A 3 -1.79 12.93 1.30
C LEU A 3 -3.30 12.96 0.99
N LYS A 4 -3.79 14.10 0.49
CA LYS A 4 -5.19 14.27 0.09
C LYS A 4 -5.57 13.44 -1.14
N GLN A 5 -4.61 12.93 -1.92
CA GLN A 5 -4.92 12.06 -3.07
C GLN A 5 -5.01 10.59 -2.67
N THR A 6 -4.17 10.12 -1.74
CA THR A 6 -4.19 8.72 -1.29
C THR A 6 -5.43 8.46 -0.44
N ASP A 7 -5.72 9.35 0.52
CA ASP A 7 -6.95 9.28 1.32
C ASP A 7 -8.20 9.32 0.42
N LYS A 8 -8.16 10.15 -0.63
CA LYS A 8 -9.28 10.30 -1.55
C LYS A 8 -9.48 9.07 -2.45
N ILE A 9 -8.41 8.46 -2.96
CA ILE A 9 -8.51 7.23 -3.77
C ILE A 9 -9.01 6.04 -2.93
N LEU A 10 -8.68 6.00 -1.63
CA LEU A 10 -9.13 4.93 -0.73
C LEU A 10 -10.56 5.12 -0.24
N ASP A 11 -10.93 6.33 0.17
CA ASP A 11 -12.31 6.70 0.50
C ASP A 11 -13.22 6.45 -0.70
N ASP A 12 -12.72 6.74 -1.91
CA ASP A 12 -13.39 6.41 -3.17
C ASP A 12 -13.65 4.90 -3.31
N PHE A 13 -12.82 3.97 -2.80
CA PHE A 13 -13.06 2.53 -2.95
C PHE A 13 -14.22 2.02 -2.07
N GLU A 14 -14.24 2.37 -0.78
CA GLU A 14 -15.35 2.01 0.11
C GLU A 14 -16.64 2.65 -0.37
N HIS A 15 -16.59 3.96 -0.63
CA HIS A 15 -17.76 4.68 -1.11
C HIS A 15 -18.25 4.15 -2.44
N ASN A 16 -17.38 3.73 -3.37
CA ASN A 16 -17.84 3.18 -4.66
C ASN A 16 -18.58 1.85 -4.48
N VAL A 17 -18.05 0.95 -3.64
CA VAL A 17 -18.71 -0.34 -3.36
C VAL A 17 -20.03 -0.13 -2.63
N THR A 18 -20.04 0.67 -1.55
CA THR A 18 -21.23 0.93 -0.75
C THR A 18 -22.31 1.69 -1.52
N ASN A 19 -21.92 2.70 -2.32
CA ASN A 19 -22.87 3.45 -3.16
C ASN A 19 -23.44 2.60 -4.29
N ARG A 20 -22.66 1.70 -4.90
CA ARG A 20 -23.18 0.77 -5.91
C ARG A 20 -24.18 -0.20 -5.32
N ILE A 21 -23.88 -0.78 -4.16
CA ILE A 21 -24.84 -1.64 -3.45
C ILE A 21 -26.11 -0.83 -3.19
N ALA A 22 -26.01 0.33 -2.52
CA ALA A 22 -27.19 1.15 -2.25
C ALA A 22 -28.00 1.57 -3.49
N ALA A 23 -27.35 1.76 -4.64
CA ALA A 23 -28.00 2.17 -5.89
C ALA A 23 -28.71 1.01 -6.62
N PHE A 24 -28.23 -0.23 -6.48
CA PHE A 24 -28.69 -1.38 -7.28
C PHE A 24 -29.22 -2.55 -6.45
N ASP A 25 -29.16 -2.51 -5.12
CA ASP A 25 -29.65 -3.56 -4.19
C ASP A 25 -31.13 -3.92 -4.43
N ASN A 26 -31.91 -2.96 -4.92
CA ASN A 26 -33.35 -3.15 -5.20
C ASN A 26 -33.63 -3.79 -6.57
N ARG A 27 -32.61 -4.18 -7.34
CA ARG A 27 -32.76 -4.86 -8.63
C ARG A 27 -32.64 -6.38 -8.48
N ASN A 28 -33.51 -7.13 -9.15
CA ASN A 28 -33.54 -8.60 -9.09
C ASN A 28 -32.35 -9.27 -9.81
N ASP A 29 -31.66 -8.55 -10.70
CA ASP A 29 -30.49 -9.00 -11.45
C ASP A 29 -29.15 -8.56 -10.82
N PHE A 30 -29.21 -7.83 -9.69
CA PHE A 30 -28.01 -7.41 -8.97
C PHE A 30 -27.48 -8.55 -8.08
N PRO A 31 -26.15 -8.75 -7.96
CA PRO A 31 -25.58 -9.77 -7.09
C PRO A 31 -26.02 -9.56 -5.63
N ARG A 32 -26.69 -10.55 -5.03
CA ARG A 32 -27.11 -10.48 -3.63
C ARG A 32 -26.08 -11.11 -2.73
N MET A 33 -25.85 -10.51 -1.56
CA MET A 33 -24.89 -11.04 -0.58
C MET A 33 -25.25 -12.49 -0.15
N GLU A 34 -26.54 -12.80 -0.13
CA GLU A 34 -27.12 -14.12 0.19
C GLU A 34 -26.63 -15.22 -0.76
N ASP A 35 -26.47 -14.93 -2.06
CA ASP A 35 -26.03 -15.90 -3.08
C ASP A 35 -24.56 -16.32 -2.89
N TYR A 36 -23.78 -15.48 -2.20
CA TYR A 36 -22.36 -15.70 -1.94
C TYR A 36 -22.10 -16.19 -0.50
N GLY A 37 -23.15 -16.30 0.33
CA GLY A 37 -23.04 -16.62 1.76
C GLY A 37 -22.33 -15.54 2.57
N VAL A 38 -22.41 -14.29 2.12
CA VAL A 38 -21.74 -13.13 2.71
C VAL A 38 -22.76 -12.33 3.53
N THR A 39 -22.37 -11.87 4.71
CA THR A 39 -23.16 -10.91 5.49
C THR A 39 -22.64 -9.49 5.28
N LYS A 40 -23.51 -8.49 5.43
CA LYS A 40 -23.12 -7.07 5.35
C LYS A 40 -22.02 -6.72 6.36
N GLU A 41 -22.09 -7.27 7.57
CA GLU A 41 -21.09 -7.08 8.62
C GLU A 41 -19.71 -7.65 8.23
N ALA A 42 -19.69 -8.81 7.56
CA ALA A 42 -18.47 -9.43 7.05
C ALA A 42 -17.88 -8.64 5.87
N LEU A 43 -18.73 -8.06 5.03
CA LEU A 43 -18.32 -7.17 3.94
C LEU A 43 -17.70 -5.88 4.47
N ASP A 44 -18.36 -5.18 5.38
CA ASP A 44 -17.85 -3.94 5.98
C ASP A 44 -16.52 -4.19 6.71
N SER A 45 -16.45 -5.23 7.54
CA SER A 45 -15.19 -5.57 8.24
C SER A 45 -14.05 -5.87 7.26
N TYR A 46 -14.36 -6.54 6.14
CA TYR A 46 -13.35 -6.86 5.12
C TYR A 46 -12.90 -5.63 4.33
N LEU A 47 -13.81 -4.74 3.98
CA LEU A 47 -13.49 -3.47 3.33
C LEU A 47 -12.65 -2.59 4.26
N PHE A 48 -13.00 -2.51 5.54
CA PHE A 48 -12.25 -1.79 6.57
C PHE A 48 -10.84 -2.37 6.76
N ASP A 49 -10.70 -3.69 6.87
CA ASP A 49 -9.39 -4.35 7.02
C ASP A 49 -8.51 -4.17 5.78
N LYS A 50 -9.08 -4.25 4.56
CA LYS A 50 -8.36 -3.92 3.32
C LYS A 50 -7.86 -2.49 3.34
N GLN A 51 -8.70 -1.55 3.76
CA GLN A 51 -8.31 -0.15 3.85
C GLN A 51 -7.22 0.09 4.88
N ALA A 52 -7.34 -0.48 6.08
CA ALA A 52 -6.32 -0.36 7.11
C ALA A 52 -4.94 -0.89 6.65
N ILE A 53 -4.92 -1.95 5.83
CA ILE A 53 -3.68 -2.47 5.23
C ILE A 53 -3.12 -1.52 4.17
N LEU A 54 -3.98 -0.94 3.32
CA LEU A 54 -3.57 0.02 2.31
C LEU A 54 -3.10 1.35 2.93
N ASP A 55 -3.74 1.79 4.03
CA ASP A 55 -3.41 3.00 4.80
C ASP A 55 -2.21 2.81 5.73
N SER A 56 -1.82 1.56 6.00
CA SER A 56 -0.59 1.30 6.76
C SER A 56 0.66 1.91 6.11
N GLY A 57 0.55 2.36 4.84
CA GLY A 57 1.46 3.13 3.97
C GLY A 57 2.44 4.11 4.63
N GLY A 58 2.03 4.69 5.76
CA GLY A 58 2.65 5.88 6.32
C GLY A 58 2.43 7.10 5.41
N SER A 59 2.40 8.28 6.03
CA SER A 59 2.23 9.53 5.27
C SER A 59 3.38 9.75 4.27
N GLU A 60 3.11 10.40 3.14
CA GLU A 60 4.15 10.81 2.18
C GLU A 60 5.33 11.52 2.85
N ARG A 61 5.03 12.39 3.84
CA ARG A 61 6.05 13.08 4.61
C ARG A 61 6.97 12.10 5.34
N SER A 62 6.38 11.10 6.00
CA SER A 62 7.15 10.04 6.67
C SER A 62 8.00 9.26 5.68
N ARG A 63 7.47 8.93 4.49
CA ARG A 63 8.21 8.22 3.43
C ARG A 63 9.40 9.03 2.92
N TYR A 64 9.24 10.33 2.69
CA TYR A 64 10.34 11.21 2.28
C TYR A 64 11.40 11.38 3.39
N THR A 65 10.98 11.48 4.66
CA THR A 65 11.90 11.54 5.79
C THR A 65 12.72 10.24 5.92
N ILE A 66 12.08 9.08 5.78
CA ILE A 66 12.76 7.78 5.80
C ILE A 66 13.72 7.67 4.61
N ALA A 67 13.30 8.04 3.40
CA ALA A 67 14.17 8.02 2.22
C ALA A 67 15.39 8.95 2.38
N GLY A 68 15.19 10.18 2.88
CA GLY A 68 16.27 11.11 3.15
C GLY A 68 17.25 10.57 4.21
N PHE A 69 16.73 9.99 5.29
CA PHE A 69 17.54 9.36 6.32
C PHE A 69 18.37 8.19 5.76
N LEU A 70 17.77 7.33 4.95
CA LEU A 70 18.44 6.18 4.32
C LEU A 70 19.54 6.59 3.34
N ILE A 71 19.38 7.71 2.63
CA ILE A 71 20.40 8.23 1.70
C ILE A 71 21.57 8.86 2.48
N VAL A 72 21.29 9.58 3.56
CA VAL A 72 22.32 10.29 4.35
C VAL A 72 23.11 9.35 5.26
N LEU A 73 22.47 8.30 5.80
CA LEU A 73 23.10 7.33 6.72
C LEU A 73 24.42 6.74 6.17
N PRO A 74 24.50 6.18 4.95
CA PRO A 74 25.75 5.64 4.41
C PRO A 74 26.83 6.71 4.20
N VAL A 75 26.43 7.96 3.91
CA VAL A 75 27.38 9.09 3.80
C VAL A 75 28.01 9.40 5.16
N ILE A 76 27.20 9.44 6.23
CA ILE A 76 27.68 9.66 7.60
C ILE A 76 28.58 8.50 8.06
N VAL A 77 28.15 7.25 7.80
CA VAL A 77 28.93 6.06 8.19
C VAL A 77 30.31 6.11 7.54
N MET A 78 30.40 6.43 6.25
CA MET A 78 31.71 6.51 5.58
C MET A 78 32.53 7.74 5.99
N SER A 79 31.89 8.87 6.33
CA SER A 79 32.58 10.03 6.90
C SER A 79 33.26 9.76 8.26
N ALA A 80 32.89 8.69 8.96
CA ALA A 80 33.48 8.32 10.25
C ALA A 80 34.81 7.54 10.11
N TYR A 81 35.19 7.13 8.90
CA TYR A 81 36.42 6.38 8.64
C TYR A 81 37.47 7.29 7.96
N PRO A 82 38.76 7.13 8.28
CA PRO A 82 39.82 7.87 7.61
C PRO A 82 39.97 7.41 6.15
N ASP A 83 40.26 8.34 5.24
CA ASP A 83 40.23 8.12 3.78
C ASP A 83 41.08 6.94 3.28
N LYS A 84 42.13 6.59 4.03
CA LYS A 84 43.04 5.46 3.78
C LYS A 84 42.39 4.08 3.94
N ASP A 85 41.31 4.00 4.73
CA ASP A 85 40.59 2.76 5.03
C ASP A 85 39.28 2.67 4.22
N LEU A 86 38.99 3.66 3.37
CA LEU A 86 37.79 3.71 2.54
C LEU A 86 37.98 2.96 1.21
N PRO A 87 37.03 2.08 0.83
CA PRO A 87 37.08 1.41 -0.45
C PRO A 87 36.89 2.42 -1.59
N PHE A 88 37.83 2.44 -2.56
CA PHE A 88 37.82 3.28 -3.76
C PHE A 88 38.17 4.78 -3.58
N GLY A 89 38.73 5.21 -2.43
CA GLY A 89 39.34 6.54 -2.26
C GLY A 89 38.38 7.69 -2.59
N GLU A 90 38.68 8.50 -3.61
CA GLU A 90 37.83 9.64 -4.04
C GLU A 90 36.44 9.22 -4.55
N MET A 91 36.27 7.97 -5.01
CA MET A 91 34.99 7.45 -5.53
C MET A 91 34.06 6.93 -4.42
N THR A 92 34.50 6.97 -3.16
CA THR A 92 33.73 6.48 -2.00
C THR A 92 32.39 7.20 -1.87
N ILE A 93 32.31 8.48 -2.22
CA ILE A 93 31.06 9.26 -2.20
C ILE A 93 30.04 8.68 -3.18
N LEU A 94 30.47 8.31 -4.40
CA LEU A 94 29.58 7.68 -5.39
C LEU A 94 29.08 6.31 -4.91
N LEU A 95 29.96 5.55 -4.24
CA LEU A 95 29.58 4.28 -3.63
C LEU A 95 28.56 4.51 -2.50
N ALA A 96 28.71 5.57 -1.69
CA ALA A 96 27.77 5.95 -0.62
C ALA A 96 26.37 6.20 -1.16
N ILE A 97 26.30 6.99 -2.23
CA ILE A 97 25.06 7.34 -2.90
C ILE A 97 24.44 6.09 -3.51
N GLY A 98 25.24 5.24 -4.15
CA GLY A 98 24.80 3.95 -4.68
C GLY A 98 24.19 3.04 -3.61
N VAL A 99 24.84 2.92 -2.45
CA VAL A 99 24.35 2.15 -1.30
C VAL A 99 23.05 2.76 -0.74
N GLY A 100 22.97 4.09 -0.61
CA GLY A 100 21.76 4.78 -0.17
C GLY A 100 20.56 4.55 -1.11
N LEU A 101 20.78 4.59 -2.42
CA LEU A 101 19.76 4.28 -3.41
C LEU A 101 19.34 2.80 -3.34
N LEU A 102 20.29 1.88 -3.18
CA LEU A 102 20.01 0.46 -3.04
C LEU A 102 19.18 0.19 -1.77
N LEU A 103 19.52 0.80 -0.64
CA LEU A 103 18.73 0.72 0.59
C LEU A 103 17.31 1.23 0.39
N CYS A 104 17.14 2.35 -0.32
CA CYS A 104 15.82 2.90 -0.64
C CYS A 104 14.98 1.91 -1.46
N LEU A 105 15.57 1.28 -2.48
CA LEU A 105 14.91 0.25 -3.29
C LEU A 105 14.52 -0.97 -2.46
N VAL A 106 15.40 -1.45 -1.57
CA VAL A 106 15.12 -2.59 -0.69
C VAL A 106 13.94 -2.28 0.24
N VAL A 107 13.93 -1.10 0.86
CA VAL A 107 12.83 -0.69 1.75
C VAL A 107 11.51 -0.57 0.98
N TRP A 108 11.55 -0.03 -0.25
CA TRP A 108 10.37 0.03 -1.11
C TRP A 108 9.84 -1.37 -1.49
N LEU A 109 10.73 -2.31 -1.81
CA LEU A 109 10.35 -3.70 -2.09
C LEU A 109 9.74 -4.36 -0.86
N LEU A 110 10.37 -4.23 0.31
CA LEU A 110 9.86 -4.78 1.57
C LEU A 110 8.49 -4.20 1.92
N TRP A 111 8.28 -2.89 1.68
CA TRP A 111 6.99 -2.25 1.83
C TRP A 111 5.92 -2.91 0.97
N ASN A 112 6.18 -2.99 -0.35
CA ASN A 112 5.23 -3.56 -1.31
C ASN A 112 4.93 -5.03 -1.02
N LEU A 113 5.95 -5.80 -0.64
CA LEU A 113 5.78 -7.20 -0.23
C LEU A 113 4.95 -7.35 1.04
N SER A 114 5.19 -6.51 2.05
CA SER A 114 4.42 -6.53 3.30
C SER A 114 2.93 -6.28 3.04
N VAL A 115 2.60 -5.28 2.21
CA VAL A 115 1.21 -4.99 1.80
C VAL A 115 0.60 -6.20 1.09
N GLN A 116 1.30 -6.78 0.12
CA GLN A 116 0.83 -7.95 -0.62
C GLN A 116 0.60 -9.18 0.26
N ILE A 117 1.48 -9.44 1.22
CA ILE A 117 1.34 -10.55 2.17
C ILE A 117 0.14 -10.33 3.08
N ARG A 118 -0.03 -9.11 3.61
CA ARG A 118 -1.17 -8.77 4.47
C ARG A 118 -2.49 -8.87 3.72
N LEU A 119 -2.55 -8.37 2.48
CA LEU A 119 -3.71 -8.51 1.60
C LEU A 119 -4.03 -9.98 1.30
N LYS A 120 -3.01 -10.80 1.00
CA LYS A 120 -3.21 -12.24 0.80
C LYS A 120 -3.67 -12.98 2.05
N LYS A 121 -3.28 -12.51 3.24
CA LYS A 121 -3.67 -13.12 4.51
C LYS A 121 -5.15 -12.89 4.83
N ILE A 122 -5.69 -11.72 4.48
CA ILE A 122 -7.12 -11.43 4.68
C ILE A 122 -7.98 -11.88 3.50
N ALA A 123 -7.36 -12.16 2.33
CA ALA A 123 -8.07 -12.50 1.10
C ALA A 123 -9.11 -13.61 1.31
N ASN A 124 -10.37 -13.27 1.09
CA ASN A 124 -11.49 -14.19 1.15
C ASN A 124 -12.13 -14.28 -0.24
N LYS A 125 -12.07 -15.47 -0.85
CA LYS A 125 -12.56 -15.71 -2.21
C LYS A 125 -14.04 -15.37 -2.39
N GLN A 126 -14.88 -15.59 -1.37
CA GLN A 126 -16.32 -15.31 -1.47
C GLN A 126 -16.58 -13.80 -1.49
N LEU A 127 -15.90 -13.05 -0.62
CA LEU A 127 -15.98 -11.59 -0.56
C LEU A 127 -15.36 -10.91 -1.78
N ASP A 128 -14.21 -11.40 -2.25
CA ASP A 128 -13.56 -10.86 -3.45
C ASP A 128 -14.40 -11.09 -4.71
N ASN A 129 -15.06 -12.26 -4.84
CA ASN A 129 -15.97 -12.55 -5.95
C ASN A 129 -17.20 -11.64 -5.91
N TYR A 130 -17.83 -11.49 -4.74
CA TYR A 130 -18.98 -10.59 -4.58
C TYR A 130 -18.62 -9.14 -4.92
N ILE A 131 -17.52 -8.62 -4.38
CA ILE A 131 -17.05 -7.26 -4.68
C ILE A 131 -16.77 -7.09 -6.18
N LYS A 132 -16.16 -8.11 -6.81
CA LYS A 132 -15.90 -8.09 -8.25
C LYS A 132 -17.19 -8.02 -9.06
N ASP A 133 -18.19 -8.82 -8.73
CA ASP A 133 -19.45 -8.87 -9.47
C ASP A 133 -20.29 -7.59 -9.24
N VAL A 134 -20.22 -6.99 -8.05
CA VAL A 134 -20.80 -5.66 -7.75
C VAL A 134 -20.12 -4.54 -8.55
N LEU A 135 -18.80 -4.60 -8.71
CA LEU A 135 -18.02 -3.62 -9.48
C LEU A 135 -18.13 -3.82 -11.00
N ASP A 136 -18.29 -5.06 -11.46
CA ASP A 136 -18.45 -5.42 -12.87
C ASP A 136 -19.91 -5.31 -13.34
N TYR A 137 -20.86 -5.17 -12.42
CA TYR A 137 -22.25 -4.88 -12.76
C TYR A 137 -22.32 -3.62 -13.62
N ARG A 138 -22.62 -3.83 -14.91
CA ARG A 138 -22.68 -2.80 -15.94
C ARG A 138 -24.06 -2.13 -15.86
N ILE A 139 -24.05 -0.82 -15.66
CA ILE A 139 -25.24 0.06 -15.70
C ILE A 139 -25.87 0.04 -17.10
#